data_AF-A0A817M8N7-F1
#
_entry.id   AF-A0A817M8N7-F1
#
_cell.length_a   1.000
_cell.length_b   1.000
_cell.length_c   1.000
_cell.angle_alpha   90.00
_cell.angle_beta   90.00
_cell.angle_gamma   90.00
#
_symmetry.space_group_name_H-M   'P 1'
#
loop_
_entity.id
_entity.type
_entity.pdbx_description
1 polymer ?
#
loop_
_entity_poly.entity_id
_entity_poly.type
_entity_poly.pdbx_seq_one_letter_code
_entity_poly.pdbx_strand_id
1 'polypeptide(L)'
;MATTKMAEQANEATIKTQITKNESVYEDDGETIERFTSELQQFVQTVEKDDENCNDEKVLKEQQADTTSTSETDRKYRYFIGKDYSNIYQKDFTEVQNYKTDSVIRTLVSRMPWHDEALVVFGQTTRDVA
;
A
#
# COMPACT_ATOMS: atom_id res chain seq x y z
N MET A 1 -43.58 -2.31 -26.99
CA MET A 1 -42.14 -1.96 -27.16
C MET A 1 -41.89 -0.44 -27.13
N ALA A 2 -42.58 0.34 -26.27
CA ALA A 2 -42.39 1.79 -26.18
C ALA A 2 -41.85 2.26 -24.82
N THR A 3 -41.89 1.40 -23.79
CA THR A 3 -41.49 1.74 -22.42
C THR A 3 -39.99 1.67 -22.20
N THR A 4 -39.27 0.80 -22.93
CA THR A 4 -37.82 0.61 -22.74
C THR A 4 -36.99 1.76 -23.33
N LYS A 5 -37.41 2.34 -24.47
CA LYS A 5 -36.69 3.47 -25.11
C LYS A 5 -36.74 4.76 -24.30
N MET A 6 -37.85 4.99 -23.57
CA MET A 6 -38.00 6.15 -22.68
C MET A 6 -37.08 6.04 -21.45
N ALA A 7 -36.92 4.84 -20.90
CA ALA A 7 -36.05 4.59 -19.73
C ALA A 7 -34.56 4.73 -20.07
N GLU A 8 -34.16 4.31 -21.28
CA GLU A 8 -32.78 4.44 -21.75
C GLU A 8 -32.40 5.90 -22.03
N GLN A 9 -33.30 6.66 -22.67
CA GLN A 9 -33.10 8.11 -22.87
C GLN A 9 -33.05 8.90 -21.56
N ALA A 10 -33.83 8.51 -20.55
CA ALA A 10 -33.79 9.13 -19.22
C ALA A 10 -32.45 8.87 -18.50
N ASN A 11 -31.86 7.69 -18.71
CA ASN A 11 -30.58 7.32 -18.10
C ASN A 11 -29.41 8.07 -18.76
N GLU A 12 -29.40 8.19 -20.09
CA GLU A 12 -28.38 8.95 -20.81
C GLU A 12 -28.39 10.44 -20.44
N ALA A 13 -29.57 11.05 -20.28
CA ALA A 13 -29.69 12.44 -19.86
C ALA A 13 -29.14 12.67 -18.44
N THR A 14 -29.35 11.69 -17.56
CA THR A 14 -28.85 11.72 -16.16
C THR A 14 -27.32 11.63 -16.13
N ILE A 15 -26.73 10.74 -16.92
CA ILE A 15 -25.28 10.55 -16.99
C ILE A 15 -24.61 11.81 -17.57
N LYS A 16 -25.16 12.39 -18.64
CA LYS A 16 -24.62 13.62 -19.25
C LYS A 16 -24.63 14.82 -18.29
N THR A 17 -25.66 14.94 -17.44
CA THR A 17 -25.77 16.00 -16.43
C THR A 17 -24.77 15.84 -15.29
N GLN A 18 -24.43 14.59 -14.91
CA GLN A 18 -23.42 14.34 -13.88
C GLN A 18 -22.00 14.65 -14.36
N ILE A 19 -21.70 14.39 -15.64
CA ILE A 19 -20.38 14.69 -16.22
C ILE A 19 -20.15 16.20 -16.28
N THR A 20 -21.13 16.99 -16.71
CA THR A 20 -21.00 18.47 -16.77
C THR A 20 -20.83 19.11 -15.39
N LYS A 21 -21.44 18.52 -14.34
CA LYS A 21 -21.24 18.97 -12.96
C LYS A 21 -19.84 18.67 -12.41
N ASN A 22 -19.15 17.66 -12.95
CA ASN A 22 -17.81 17.28 -12.49
C ASN A 22 -16.71 18.03 -13.26
N GLU A 23 -16.98 18.49 -14.48
CA GLU A 23 -16.04 19.34 -15.25
C GLU A 23 -16.01 20.80 -14.75
N SER A 24 -17.08 21.30 -14.12
CA SER A 24 -17.13 22.69 -13.62
C SER A 24 -16.40 22.93 -12.30
N VAL A 25 -15.60 21.97 -11.80
CA VAL A 25 -14.93 22.03 -10.49
C VAL A 25 -13.46 22.49 -10.61
N TYR A 26 -12.95 22.71 -11.82
CA TYR A 26 -11.61 23.27 -12.05
C TYR A 26 -11.71 24.60 -12.81
N GLU A 27 -12.21 25.63 -12.14
CA GLU A 27 -11.82 27.00 -12.50
C GLU A 27 -10.54 27.33 -11.72
N ASP A 28 -9.45 27.49 -12.47
CA ASP A 28 -8.08 27.68 -12.01
C ASP A 28 -7.88 29.12 -11.55
N ASP A 29 -8.16 29.39 -10.27
CA ASP A 29 -7.76 30.63 -9.60
C ASP A 29 -6.35 30.47 -9.04
N GLY A 30 -5.40 31.29 -9.50
CA GLY A 30 -3.98 31.20 -9.13
C GLY A 30 -3.70 31.22 -7.62
N GLU A 31 -4.66 31.63 -6.79
CA GLU A 31 -4.62 31.52 -5.32
C GLU A 31 -4.56 30.06 -4.84
N THR A 32 -5.22 29.13 -5.53
CA THR A 32 -5.18 27.70 -5.21
C THR A 32 -3.78 27.13 -5.44
N ILE A 33 -3.13 27.52 -6.55
CA ILE A 33 -1.75 27.11 -6.85
C ILE A 33 -0.78 27.71 -5.83
N GLU A 34 -0.91 28.99 -5.47
CA GLU A 34 -0.04 29.62 -4.48
C GLU A 34 -0.15 28.97 -3.10
N ARG A 35 -1.38 28.58 -2.70
CA ARG A 35 -1.61 27.83 -1.47
C ARG A 35 -0.94 26.44 -1.53
N PHE A 36 -1.09 25.71 -2.64
CA PHE A 36 -0.43 24.41 -2.80
C PHE A 36 1.10 24.53 -2.78
N THR A 37 1.67 25.55 -3.43
CA THR A 37 3.13 25.77 -3.40
C THR A 37 3.62 26.14 -2.01
N SER A 38 2.85 26.93 -1.25
CA SER A 38 3.15 27.27 0.14
C SER A 38 3.08 26.04 1.06
N GLU A 39 2.06 25.18 0.89
CA GLU A 39 1.92 23.92 1.63
C GLU A 39 3.09 22.96 1.34
N LEU A 40 3.54 22.86 0.08
CA LEU A 40 4.70 22.05 -0.30
C LEU A 40 6.01 22.62 0.24
N GLN A 41 6.18 23.95 0.22
CA GLN A 41 7.38 24.59 0.74
C GLN A 41 7.47 24.45 2.27
N GLN A 42 6.33 24.49 2.95
CA GLN A 42 6.24 24.19 4.38
C GLN A 42 6.57 22.72 4.66
N PHE A 43 6.14 21.80 3.81
CA PHE A 43 6.45 20.36 3.92
C PHE A 43 7.96 20.07 3.75
N VAL A 44 8.60 20.66 2.74
CA VAL A 44 10.06 20.52 2.51
C VAL A 44 10.85 21.06 3.70
N GLN A 45 10.44 22.20 4.26
CA GLN A 45 11.10 22.77 5.45
C GLN A 45 10.93 21.90 6.71
N THR A 46 9.82 21.16 6.85
CA THR A 46 9.69 20.18 7.94
C THR A 46 10.63 19.00 7.75
N VAL A 47 10.77 18.49 6.52
CA VAL A 47 11.69 17.36 6.23
C VAL A 47 13.14 17.73 6.49
N GLU A 48 13.59 18.93 6.09
CA GLU A 48 14.98 19.39 6.33
C GLU A 48 15.29 19.63 7.81
N LYS A 49 14.27 19.92 8.65
CA LYS A 49 14.45 20.12 10.10
C LYS A 49 14.53 18.81 10.88
N ASP A 50 14.11 17.70 10.28
CA ASP A 50 14.18 16.38 10.91
C ASP A 50 15.60 15.77 10.84
N ASP A 51 16.49 16.30 9.99
CA ASP A 51 17.88 15.85 9.86
C ASP A 51 18.79 16.27 11.06
N GLU A 52 18.42 17.29 11.83
CA GLU A 52 19.18 17.71 13.04
C GLU A 52 18.74 17.03 14.35
N ASN A 53 17.69 16.20 14.32
CA ASN A 53 17.23 15.44 15.49
C ASN A 53 17.09 13.96 15.16
N CYS A 54 18.23 13.32 14.87
CA CYS A 54 18.33 11.86 14.82
C CYS A 54 17.99 11.27 16.20
N ASN A 55 16.71 10.93 16.36
CA ASN A 55 16.27 9.89 17.27
C ASN A 55 15.56 8.83 16.41
N ASP A 56 16.34 8.09 15.63
CA ASP A 56 15.88 6.95 14.80
C ASP A 56 15.03 5.96 15.60
N GLU A 57 15.25 5.87 16.92
CA GLU A 57 14.45 5.04 17.81
C GLU A 57 13.00 5.53 18.02
N LYS A 58 12.71 6.82 17.87
CA LYS A 58 11.40 7.38 18.20
C LYS A 58 10.38 7.15 17.07
N VAL A 59 10.83 7.29 15.82
CA VAL A 59 10.03 7.01 14.61
C VAL A 59 9.67 5.52 14.54
N LEU A 60 10.61 4.63 14.88
CA LEU A 60 10.35 3.19 14.95
C LEU A 60 9.36 2.80 16.07
N LYS A 61 9.38 3.49 17.22
CA LYS A 61 8.49 3.20 18.36
C LYS A 61 7.04 3.66 18.12
N GLU A 62 6.84 4.79 17.45
CA GLU A 62 5.49 5.26 17.07
C GLU A 62 4.90 4.41 15.93
N GLN A 63 5.73 3.91 15.02
CA GLN A 63 5.30 3.04 13.92
C GLN A 63 5.05 1.58 14.36
N GLN A 64 5.65 1.11 15.45
CA GLN A 64 5.36 -0.20 16.04
C GLN A 64 3.98 -0.28 16.72
N ALA A 65 3.41 0.85 17.12
CA ALA A 65 2.11 0.90 17.81
C ALA A 65 0.93 0.47 16.91
N ASP A 66 1.06 0.54 15.59
CA ASP A 66 0.02 0.18 14.61
C ASP A 66 0.02 -1.32 14.23
N THR A 67 0.78 -2.16 14.94
CA THR A 67 0.82 -3.61 14.68
C THR A 67 -0.07 -4.43 15.61
N THR A 68 -0.74 -3.80 16.60
CA THR A 68 -1.45 -4.53 17.67
C THR A 68 -2.98 -4.49 17.57
N SER A 69 -3.58 -3.68 16.71
CA SER A 69 -5.05 -3.49 16.68
C SER A 69 -5.77 -4.07 15.46
N THR A 70 -5.21 -5.04 14.75
CA THR A 70 -5.97 -5.79 13.73
C THR A 70 -6.49 -7.08 14.33
N SER A 71 -7.82 -7.20 14.40
CA SER A 71 -8.61 -8.31 14.93
C SER A 71 -7.99 -9.70 14.63
N GLU A 72 -8.07 -10.65 15.57
CA GLU A 72 -7.59 -12.04 15.37
C GLU A 72 -8.18 -12.69 14.10
N THR A 73 -9.36 -12.23 13.70
CA THR A 73 -10.06 -12.63 12.48
C THR A 73 -9.35 -12.16 11.19
N ASP A 74 -8.72 -10.99 11.18
CA ASP A 74 -7.91 -10.51 10.05
C ASP A 74 -6.60 -11.29 9.88
N ARG A 75 -6.15 -12.01 10.92
CA ARG A 75 -4.95 -12.84 10.84
C ARG A 75 -5.18 -14.16 10.11
N LYS A 76 -6.42 -14.66 10.12
CA LYS A 76 -6.79 -15.99 9.59
C LYS A 76 -6.70 -16.08 8.06
N TYR A 77 -6.78 -14.96 7.35
CA TYR A 77 -6.86 -14.93 5.88
C TYR A 77 -5.58 -14.40 5.20
N ARG A 78 -4.46 -14.28 5.94
CA ARG A 78 -3.20 -13.78 5.36
C ARG A 78 -2.36 -14.93 4.81
N TYR A 79 -1.98 -14.83 3.54
CA TYR A 79 -1.11 -15.81 2.88
C TYR A 79 0.32 -15.85 3.45
N PHE A 80 0.84 -14.70 3.89
CA PHE A 80 2.20 -14.56 4.45
C PHE A 80 2.12 -14.14 5.92
N ILE A 81 2.48 -15.01 6.84
CA ILE A 81 2.32 -14.80 8.29
C ILE A 81 3.66 -14.42 8.91
N GLY A 82 3.67 -13.43 9.79
CA GLY A 82 4.87 -13.05 10.52
C GLY A 82 6.02 -12.68 9.58
N LYS A 83 7.15 -13.34 9.80
CA LYS A 83 8.39 -13.13 9.05
C LYS A 83 8.26 -13.47 7.56
N ASP A 84 7.28 -14.28 7.14
CA ASP A 84 7.05 -14.58 5.72
C ASP A 84 6.60 -13.34 4.92
N TYR A 85 6.05 -12.32 5.59
CA TYR A 85 5.83 -11.01 4.98
C TYR A 85 7.11 -10.19 5.11
N SER A 86 7.90 -10.18 4.03
CA SER A 86 9.23 -9.58 4.03
C SER A 86 9.51 -8.77 2.77
N ASN A 87 10.44 -7.84 2.91
CA ASN A 87 11.04 -7.09 1.82
C ASN A 87 12.52 -6.89 2.17
N ILE A 88 13.38 -7.73 1.59
CA ILE A 88 14.81 -7.77 1.91
C ILE A 88 15.55 -6.48 1.55
N TYR A 89 15.01 -5.68 0.62
CA TYR A 89 15.59 -4.37 0.29
C TYR A 89 15.32 -3.31 1.36
N GLN A 90 14.24 -3.50 2.13
CA GLN A 90 13.83 -2.57 3.18
C GLN A 90 14.38 -3.00 4.55
N LYS A 91 14.36 -4.30 4.85
CA LYS A 91 14.88 -4.82 6.11
C LYS A 91 15.18 -6.31 6.01
N ASP A 92 16.33 -6.71 6.54
CA ASP A 92 16.75 -8.11 6.60
C ASP A 92 16.03 -8.89 7.72
N PHE A 93 16.13 -10.21 7.69
CA PHE A 93 15.55 -11.09 8.70
C PHE A 93 16.32 -11.01 10.02
N THR A 94 15.73 -10.32 11.00
CA THR A 94 16.21 -10.31 12.39
C THR A 94 15.30 -11.15 13.29
N GLU A 95 15.83 -11.62 14.43
CA GLU A 95 15.05 -12.31 15.47
C GLU A 95 14.22 -13.51 14.95
N VAL A 96 14.85 -14.40 14.20
CA VAL A 96 14.19 -15.54 13.53
C VAL A 96 13.41 -16.45 14.49
N GLN A 97 13.80 -16.50 15.76
CA GLN A 97 13.07 -17.24 16.80
C GLN A 97 11.64 -16.74 16.98
N ASN A 98 11.39 -15.45 16.71
CA ASN A 98 10.07 -14.82 16.76
C ASN A 98 9.39 -14.87 15.37
N TYR A 99 9.25 -16.07 14.80
CA TYR A 99 8.79 -16.25 13.42
C TYR A 99 7.36 -15.74 13.14
N LYS A 100 6.50 -15.66 14.17
CA LYS A 100 5.12 -15.17 14.04
C LYS A 100 5.00 -13.65 14.02
N THR A 101 6.06 -12.94 14.37
CA THR A 101 6.09 -11.48 14.41
C THR A 101 6.54 -10.94 13.06
N ASP A 102 5.86 -9.92 12.55
CA ASP A 102 6.24 -9.31 11.27
C ASP A 102 7.60 -8.59 11.39
N SER A 103 8.42 -8.65 10.34
CA SER A 103 9.70 -7.90 10.30
C SER A 103 9.49 -6.42 9.93
N VAL A 104 8.47 -6.15 9.12
CA VAL A 104 8.14 -4.84 8.54
C VAL A 104 6.66 -4.53 8.76
N ILE A 105 6.32 -3.24 8.73
CA ILE A 105 4.95 -2.78 8.90
C ILE A 105 4.21 -2.88 7.56
N ARG A 106 3.14 -3.67 7.53
CA ARG A 106 2.42 -4.03 6.29
C ARG A 106 1.66 -2.88 5.64
N THR A 107 1.29 -1.85 6.40
CA THR A 107 0.57 -0.67 5.90
C THR A 107 1.48 0.28 5.15
N LEU A 108 2.79 0.26 5.43
CA LEU A 108 3.78 1.17 4.87
C LEU A 108 4.66 0.50 3.82
N VAL A 109 5.07 -0.75 4.09
CA VAL A 109 6.01 -1.47 3.24
C VAL A 109 5.30 -2.63 2.57
N SER A 110 5.17 -2.55 1.25
CA SER A 110 4.76 -3.69 0.44
C SER A 110 5.83 -4.78 0.46
N ARG A 111 5.40 -6.05 0.52
CA ARG A 111 6.30 -7.20 0.40
C ARG A 111 7.01 -7.21 -0.96
N MET A 112 8.18 -7.84 -1.01
CA MET A 112 8.83 -8.17 -2.29
C MET A 112 8.17 -9.43 -2.89
N PRO A 113 7.72 -9.43 -4.15
CA PRO A 113 7.27 -10.66 -4.81
C PRO A 113 8.46 -11.61 -5.00
N TRP A 114 8.22 -12.91 -4.85
CA TRP A 114 9.22 -13.94 -5.09
C TRP A 114 8.90 -14.64 -6.42
N HIS A 115 9.83 -14.61 -7.36
CA HIS A 115 9.71 -15.28 -8.66
C HIS A 115 10.82 -16.33 -8.74
N ASP A 116 10.43 -17.60 -8.88
CA ASP A 116 11.35 -18.73 -8.85
C ASP A 116 10.79 -19.88 -9.69
N GLU A 117 11.68 -20.73 -10.18
CA GLU A 117 11.34 -21.91 -10.97
C GLU A 117 11.93 -23.15 -10.28
N ALA A 118 11.08 -24.15 -10.05
CA ALA A 118 11.49 -25.41 -9.44
C ALA A 118 11.01 -26.60 -10.28
N LEU A 119 11.80 -27.68 -10.30
CA LEU A 119 11.45 -28.94 -10.91
C LEU A 119 11.58 -30.09 -9.91
N VAL A 120 10.82 -31.16 -10.13
CA VAL A 120 10.90 -32.39 -9.32
C VAL A 120 11.30 -33.56 -10.22
N VAL A 121 12.33 -34.31 -9.82
CA VAL A 121 12.80 -35.53 -10.51
C VAL A 121 12.46 -36.78 -9.70
N PHE A 122 12.02 -37.83 -10.37
CA PHE A 122 11.69 -39.12 -9.77
C PHE A 122 12.49 -40.26 -10.40
N GLY A 123 12.75 -41.31 -9.62
CA GLY A 123 13.31 -42.57 -10.11
C GLY A 123 14.84 -42.60 -10.07
N GLN A 124 15.47 -43.15 -11.10
CA GLN A 124 16.92 -43.33 -11.12
C GLN A 124 17.66 -41.99 -11.09
N THR A 125 17.16 -40.97 -11.79
CA THR A 125 17.76 -39.62 -11.82
C THR A 125 17.76 -38.93 -10.46
N THR A 126 16.84 -39.27 -9.56
CA THR A 126 16.86 -38.77 -8.17
C THR A 126 18.08 -39.29 -7.40
N ARG A 127 18.60 -40.48 -7.74
CA ARG A 127 19.79 -41.05 -7.06
C ARG A 127 21.04 -40.22 -7.31
N ASP A 128 21.10 -39.51 -8.43
CA ASP A 128 22.22 -38.63 -8.75
C ASP A 128 22.17 -37.32 -7.94
N VAL A 129 21.00 -36.97 -7.38
CA VAL A 129 20.77 -35.76 -6.58
C VAL A 129 20.91 -35.99 -5.07
N ALA A 130 20.65 -37.21 -4.59
CA ALA A 130 20.59 -37.57 -3.15
C ALA A 130 21.97 -37.69 -2.48
#